data_AF-A0A3D9KCV8-F1
#
_entry.id   AF-A0A3D9KCV8-F1
#
_cell.length_a   1.000
_cell.length_b   1.000
_cell.length_c   1.000
_cell.angle_alpha   90.00
_cell.angle_beta   90.00
_cell.angle_gamma   90.00
#
_symmetry.space_group_name_H-M   'P 1'
#
loop_
_entity.id
_entity.type
_entity.pdbx_description
1 polymer ?
#
loop_
_entity_poly.entity_id
_entity_poly.type
_entity_poly.pdbx_seq_one_letter_code
_entity_poly.pdbx_strand_id
1 'polypeptide(L)'
;MLDGGNARLKDQLGLLRQYFDEAGLEAHWVEPSQDIPIPVVLLPLMKDHRQRDRFLHFSFVPLDEEDLEAIDLLQIYTTVPVEWAEGTREQVEKLLPAINGSLAIGHFNVTGDEVTYRYVYSVPANRELQSTEALSVIRLFEMMLNMFAEAVDDVASGRSSYAQVMSDISG
;
A
#
# COMPACT_ATOMS: atom_id res chain seq x y z
N MET A 1 -1.84 -13.33 -28.41
CA MET A 1 -1.43 -11.93 -28.60
C MET A 1 -1.80 -11.25 -27.29
N LEU A 2 -0.84 -11.12 -26.36
CA LEU A 2 -1.09 -10.68 -24.97
C LEU A 2 0.03 -9.72 -24.47
N ASP A 3 0.91 -9.25 -25.35
CA ASP A 3 2.18 -8.60 -24.93
C ASP A 3 2.17 -7.07 -24.92
N GLY A 4 1.18 -6.42 -25.56
CA GLY A 4 1.21 -4.95 -25.77
C GLY A 4 0.90 -4.14 -24.50
N GLY A 5 -0.19 -4.49 -23.80
CA GLY A 5 -0.58 -3.82 -22.55
C GLY A 5 0.43 -4.02 -21.43
N ASN A 6 1.00 -5.22 -21.32
CA ASN A 6 1.96 -5.56 -20.28
C ASN A 6 3.30 -4.81 -20.44
N ALA A 7 3.77 -4.62 -21.68
CA ALA A 7 4.97 -3.84 -21.96
C ALA A 7 4.83 -2.37 -21.52
N ARG A 8 3.70 -1.72 -21.83
CA ARG A 8 3.45 -0.32 -21.44
C ARG A 8 3.38 -0.13 -19.93
N LEU A 9 2.70 -1.04 -19.22
CA LEU A 9 2.62 -0.98 -17.75
C LEU A 9 3.99 -1.18 -17.09
N LYS A 10 4.83 -2.05 -17.67
CA LYS A 10 6.23 -2.23 -17.25
C LYS A 10 7.03 -0.94 -17.45
N ASP A 11 6.87 -0.26 -18.58
CA ASP A 11 7.55 1.01 -18.87
C ASP A 11 7.11 2.12 -17.90
N GLN A 12 5.81 2.24 -17.63
CA GLN A 12 5.29 3.20 -16.63
C GLN A 12 5.83 2.91 -15.22
N LEU A 13 5.93 1.63 -14.84
CA LEU A 13 6.51 1.26 -13.55
C LEU A 13 8.01 1.58 -13.50
N GLY A 14 8.73 1.41 -14.63
CA GLY A 14 10.12 1.81 -14.76
C GLY A 14 10.32 3.32 -14.63
N LEU A 15 9.42 4.12 -15.20
CA LEU A 15 9.40 5.57 -15.05
C LEU A 15 9.15 5.99 -13.60
N LEU A 16 8.23 5.33 -12.91
CA LEU A 16 7.98 5.57 -11.49
C LEU A 16 9.23 5.35 -10.64
N ARG A 17 9.99 4.29 -10.91
CA ARG A 17 11.29 4.05 -10.25
C ARG A 17 12.27 5.19 -10.51
N GLN A 18 12.40 5.67 -11.75
CA GLN A 18 13.28 6.79 -12.07
C GLN A 18 12.93 8.03 -11.26
N TYR A 19 11.64 8.33 -11.09
CA TYR A 19 11.21 9.46 -10.27
C TYR A 19 11.61 9.32 -8.79
N PHE A 20 11.63 8.10 -8.26
CA PHE A 20 12.11 7.84 -6.90
C PHE A 20 13.62 8.05 -6.80
N ASP A 21 14.38 7.50 -7.74
CA ASP A 21 15.84 7.66 -7.77
C ASP A 21 16.23 9.15 -7.89
N GLU A 22 15.55 9.91 -8.74
CA GLU A 22 15.74 11.37 -8.88
C GLU A 22 15.37 12.16 -7.63
N ALA A 23 14.40 11.67 -6.85
CA ALA A 23 14.03 12.24 -5.56
C ALA A 23 14.96 11.81 -4.41
N GLY A 24 15.99 11.00 -4.69
CA GLY A 24 16.93 10.48 -3.70
C GLY A 24 16.37 9.35 -2.84
N LEU A 25 15.32 8.67 -3.33
CA LEU A 25 14.71 7.52 -2.68
C LEU A 25 15.22 6.24 -3.37
N GLU A 26 15.86 5.35 -2.61
CA GLU A 26 16.47 4.13 -3.16
C GLU A 26 15.40 3.09 -3.55
N ALA A 27 14.90 3.16 -4.78
CA ALA A 27 13.88 2.25 -5.27
C ALA A 27 14.48 0.99 -5.91
N HIS A 28 13.91 -0.18 -5.58
CA HIS A 28 14.38 -1.47 -6.07
C HIS A 28 13.39 -2.07 -7.06
N TRP A 29 13.90 -2.50 -8.21
CA TRP A 29 13.11 -3.26 -9.19
C TRP A 29 13.12 -4.74 -8.84
N VAL A 30 11.94 -5.36 -8.82
CA VAL A 30 11.75 -6.79 -8.64
C VAL A 30 11.16 -7.36 -9.93
N GLU A 31 11.93 -8.25 -10.56
CA GLU A 31 11.47 -8.95 -11.76
C GLU A 31 10.38 -9.98 -11.43
N PRO A 32 9.47 -10.25 -12.37
CA PRO A 32 8.51 -11.33 -12.23
C PRO A 32 9.18 -12.68 -11.95
N SER A 33 8.55 -13.46 -11.08
CA SER A 33 8.95 -14.81 -10.67
C SER A 33 7.72 -15.71 -10.51
N GLN A 34 7.91 -16.97 -10.13
CA GLN A 34 6.79 -17.86 -9.85
C GLN A 34 5.95 -17.40 -8.65
N ASP A 35 6.57 -16.77 -7.66
CA ASP A 35 5.92 -16.28 -6.45
C ASP A 35 5.30 -14.89 -6.64
N ILE A 36 5.87 -14.08 -7.54
CA ILE A 36 5.43 -12.73 -7.86
C ILE A 36 5.28 -12.60 -9.37
N PRO A 37 4.10 -12.87 -9.95
CA PRO A 37 3.93 -13.01 -11.40
C PRO A 37 3.95 -11.70 -12.19
N ILE A 38 4.10 -10.56 -11.51
CA ILE A 38 4.07 -9.21 -12.10
C ILE A 38 5.30 -8.41 -11.66
N PRO A 39 5.77 -7.44 -12.46
CA PRO A 39 6.87 -6.58 -12.05
C PRO A 39 6.45 -5.70 -10.87
N VAL A 40 7.37 -5.48 -9.94
CA VAL A 40 7.14 -4.66 -8.74
C VAL A 40 8.29 -3.67 -8.56
N VAL A 41 7.97 -2.45 -8.15
CA VAL A 41 8.94 -1.50 -7.58
C VAL A 41 8.75 -1.49 -6.07
N LEU A 42 9.85 -1.67 -5.34
CA LEU A 42 9.90 -1.55 -3.90
C LEU A 42 10.52 -0.21 -3.50
N LEU A 43 9.92 0.46 -2.54
CA LEU A 43 10.44 1.70 -1.97
C LEU A 43 10.52 1.57 -0.45
N PRO A 44 11.71 1.70 0.17
CA PRO A 44 11.83 1.74 1.62
C PRO A 44 11.01 2.89 2.20
N LEU A 45 10.23 2.60 3.23
CA LEU A 45 9.54 3.60 4.04
C LEU A 45 10.36 3.98 5.26
N MET A 46 9.98 5.10 5.89
CA MET A 46 10.39 5.35 7.27
C MET A 46 10.01 4.15 8.15
N LYS A 47 10.93 3.80 9.06
CA LYS A 47 10.67 2.79 10.09
C LYS A 47 9.39 3.14 10.86
N ASP A 48 8.70 2.12 11.33
CA ASP A 48 7.51 2.33 12.16
C ASP A 48 7.86 2.82 13.57
N HIS A 49 6.83 3.02 14.40
CA HIS A 49 6.97 3.44 15.80
C HIS A 49 7.82 2.47 16.64
N ARG A 50 8.02 1.22 16.20
CA ARG A 50 8.88 0.19 16.84
C ARG A 50 10.21 -0.03 16.13
N GLN A 51 10.61 0.88 15.24
CA GLN A 51 11.87 0.83 14.49
C GLN A 51 12.00 -0.35 13.50
N ARG A 52 10.87 -0.97 13.12
CA ARG A 52 10.82 -2.06 12.12
C ARG A 52 10.81 -1.50 10.71
N ASP A 53 11.46 -2.21 9.80
CA ASP A 53 11.52 -1.84 8.39
C ASP A 53 10.17 -2.06 7.70
N ARG A 54 9.86 -1.20 6.74
CA ARG A 54 8.64 -1.23 5.94
C ARG A 54 8.99 -0.90 4.50
N PHE A 55 8.25 -1.49 3.56
CA PHE A 55 8.41 -1.23 2.14
C PHE A 55 7.06 -0.94 1.51
N LEU A 56 7.01 0.04 0.61
CA LEU A 56 5.92 0.17 -0.35
C LEU A 56 6.20 -0.73 -1.54
N HIS A 57 5.14 -1.35 -2.03
CA HIS A 57 5.12 -2.14 -3.25
C HIS A 57 4.25 -1.40 -4.25
N PHE A 58 4.80 -1.16 -5.43
CA PHE A 58 4.13 -0.57 -6.56
C PHE A 58 4.01 -1.60 -7.68
N SER A 59 2.79 -1.83 -8.15
CA SER A 59 2.51 -2.73 -9.26
C SER A 59 1.25 -2.29 -9.98
N PHE A 60 1.22 -2.37 -11.30
CA PHE A 60 -0.04 -2.20 -12.02
C PHE A 60 -0.86 -3.49 -11.94
N VAL A 61 -2.15 -3.34 -11.66
CA VAL A 61 -3.09 -4.47 -11.66
C VAL A 61 -3.28 -4.90 -13.11
N PRO A 62 -3.02 -6.18 -13.45
CA PRO A 62 -3.32 -6.69 -14.77
C PRO A 62 -4.84 -6.76 -14.93
N LEU A 63 -5.36 -6.05 -15.92
CA LEU A 63 -6.77 -6.06 -16.30
C LEU A 63 -6.88 -6.66 -17.69
N ASP A 64 -7.97 -7.38 -17.96
CA ASP A 64 -8.26 -7.84 -19.31
C ASP A 64 -8.58 -6.62 -20.18
N GLU A 65 -8.12 -6.62 -21.44
CA GLU A 65 -8.19 -5.47 -22.34
C GLU A 65 -9.63 -4.98 -22.59
N GLU A 66 -10.63 -5.85 -22.42
CA GLU A 66 -12.06 -5.52 -22.57
C GLU A 66 -12.62 -4.73 -21.38
N ASP A 67 -11.98 -4.76 -20.21
CA ASP A 67 -12.60 -4.27 -18.98
C ASP A 67 -12.42 -2.76 -18.78
N LEU A 68 -11.26 -2.18 -19.16
CA LEU A 68 -10.91 -0.80 -18.82
C LEU A 68 -9.86 -0.18 -19.78
N GLU A 69 -10.19 0.01 -21.06
CA GLU A 69 -9.27 0.61 -22.06
C GLU A 69 -8.76 2.03 -21.68
N ALA A 70 -9.45 2.73 -20.78
CA ALA A 70 -9.18 4.13 -20.45
C ALA A 70 -8.32 4.36 -19.20
N ILE A 71 -8.11 3.34 -18.35
CA ILE A 71 -7.43 3.51 -17.05
C ILE A 71 -6.43 2.39 -16.75
N ASP A 72 -5.32 2.78 -16.16
CA ASP A 72 -4.36 1.90 -15.51
C ASP A 72 -4.54 1.99 -14.00
N LEU A 73 -4.47 0.85 -13.32
CA LEU A 73 -4.64 0.77 -11.88
C LEU A 73 -3.29 0.53 -11.22
N LEU A 74 -2.66 1.58 -10.71
CA LEU A 74 -1.45 1.48 -9.91
C LEU A 74 -1.81 1.08 -8.48
N GLN A 75 -1.52 -0.17 -8.11
CA GLN A 75 -1.62 -0.61 -6.73
C GLN A 75 -0.41 -0.15 -5.94
N ILE A 76 -0.68 0.47 -4.79
CA ILE A 76 0.29 0.79 -3.75
C ILE A 76 -0.07 -0.06 -2.53
N TYR A 77 0.89 -0.82 -2.04
CA TYR A 77 0.67 -1.81 -0.99
C TYR A 77 1.82 -1.81 0.00
N THR A 78 1.52 -2.07 1.27
CA THR A 78 2.54 -2.36 2.29
C THR A 78 2.00 -3.32 3.33
N THR A 79 2.89 -4.12 3.90
CA THR A 79 2.60 -4.91 5.09
C THR A 79 2.89 -4.06 6.33
N VAL A 80 1.90 -3.96 7.21
CA VAL A 80 2.05 -3.32 8.52
C VAL A 80 2.65 -4.36 9.47
N PRO A 81 3.88 -4.15 9.98
CA PRO A 81 4.47 -5.09 10.90
C PRO A 81 3.62 -5.13 12.18
N VAL A 82 3.11 -6.31 12.53
CA VAL A 82 2.35 -6.53 13.76
C VAL A 82 2.88 -7.75 14.50
N GLU A 83 2.77 -7.72 15.82
CA GLU A 83 2.98 -8.90 16.67
C GLU A 83 1.66 -9.31 17.29
N TRP A 84 1.18 -10.50 16.97
CA TRP A 84 -0.10 -10.99 17.47
C TRP A 84 0.03 -11.54 18.89
N ALA A 85 -0.64 -10.90 19.84
CA ALA A 85 -0.93 -11.50 21.14
C ALA A 85 -2.13 -12.46 21.05
N GLU A 86 -2.24 -13.39 22.00
CA GLU A 86 -3.34 -14.35 22.03
C GLU A 86 -4.69 -13.64 22.18
N GLY A 87 -5.64 -13.95 21.29
CA GLY A 87 -7.00 -13.43 21.36
C GLY A 87 -7.18 -11.97 20.90
N THR A 88 -6.15 -11.29 20.37
CA THR A 88 -6.27 -9.89 19.91
C THR A 88 -6.74 -9.75 18.47
N ARG A 89 -6.65 -10.82 17.66
CA ARG A 89 -7.05 -10.80 16.24
C ARG A 89 -8.46 -10.28 16.01
N GLU A 90 -9.42 -10.79 16.78
CA GLU A 90 -10.83 -10.36 16.67
C GLU A 90 -10.99 -8.86 16.99
N GLN A 91 -10.15 -8.30 17.86
CA GLN A 91 -10.18 -6.87 18.18
C GLN A 91 -9.67 -6.04 17.00
N VAL A 92 -8.60 -6.46 16.34
CA VAL A 92 -8.09 -5.79 15.13
C VAL A 92 -9.12 -5.87 14.01
N GLU A 93 -9.70 -7.05 13.76
CA GLU A 93 -10.73 -7.24 12.73
C GLU A 93 -11.97 -6.37 12.97
N LYS A 94 -12.34 -6.11 14.23
CA LYS A 94 -13.40 -5.14 14.61
C LYS A 94 -12.98 -3.69 14.47
N LEU A 95 -11.69 -3.38 14.66
CA LEU A 95 -11.14 -2.03 14.55
C LEU A 95 -11.07 -1.54 13.10
N LEU A 96 -10.63 -2.41 12.17
CA LEU A 96 -10.32 -1.99 10.81
C LEU A 96 -11.49 -1.32 10.07
N PRO A 97 -12.76 -1.75 10.17
CA PRO A 97 -13.87 -1.06 9.51
C PRO A 97 -14.04 0.39 9.95
N ALA A 98 -13.83 0.70 11.23
CA ALA A 98 -13.92 2.07 11.73
C ALA A 98 -12.78 2.92 11.18
N ILE A 99 -11.54 2.42 11.24
CA ILE A 99 -10.37 3.08 10.65
C ILE A 99 -10.60 3.33 9.15
N ASN A 100 -11.02 2.29 8.41
CA ASN A 100 -11.25 2.37 6.97
C ASN A 100 -12.35 3.37 6.61
N GLY A 101 -13.37 3.55 7.46
CA GLY A 101 -14.38 4.59 7.30
C GLY A 101 -13.87 6.01 7.52
N SER A 102 -12.75 6.18 8.21
CA SER A 102 -12.11 7.48 8.48
C SER A 102 -10.99 7.83 7.50
N LEU A 103 -10.54 6.88 6.68
CA LEU A 103 -9.45 7.07 5.73
C LEU A 103 -9.95 7.76 4.44
N ALA A 104 -9.19 8.74 3.96
CA ALA A 104 -9.47 9.39 2.68
C ALA A 104 -9.06 8.52 1.48
N ILE A 105 -7.98 7.76 1.63
CA ILE A 105 -7.52 6.78 0.65
C ILE A 105 -7.03 5.51 1.33
N GLY A 106 -7.00 4.43 0.56
CA GLY A 106 -6.54 3.13 0.98
C GLY A 106 -7.41 2.47 2.04
N HIS A 107 -7.05 1.27 2.43
CA HIS A 107 -7.72 0.52 3.47
C HIS A 107 -6.74 -0.46 4.12
N PHE A 108 -6.93 -0.70 5.41
CA PHE A 108 -6.31 -1.79 6.13
C PHE A 108 -7.08 -3.08 5.90
N ASN A 109 -6.37 -4.20 5.84
CA ASN A 109 -6.95 -5.54 5.77
C ASN A 109 -6.11 -6.55 6.55
N VAL A 110 -6.75 -7.60 7.07
CA VAL A 110 -6.07 -8.78 7.63
C VAL A 110 -6.11 -9.90 6.60
N THR A 111 -4.97 -10.50 6.27
CA THR A 111 -4.88 -11.66 5.37
C THR A 111 -3.90 -12.67 5.95
N GLY A 112 -4.36 -13.86 6.31
CA GLY A 112 -3.54 -14.79 7.08
C GLY A 112 -3.13 -14.15 8.40
N ASP A 113 -1.83 -14.08 8.70
CA ASP A 113 -1.29 -13.41 9.89
C ASP A 113 -0.69 -12.03 9.58
N GLU A 114 -0.98 -11.48 8.41
CA GLU A 114 -0.49 -10.17 8.00
C GLU A 114 -1.58 -9.11 8.09
N VAL A 115 -1.21 -7.94 8.59
CA VAL A 115 -1.99 -6.72 8.39
C VAL A 115 -1.38 -5.98 7.22
N THR A 116 -2.22 -5.54 6.31
CA THR A 116 -1.81 -4.88 5.07
C THR A 116 -2.53 -3.54 4.95
N TYR A 117 -1.91 -2.59 4.27
CA TYR A 117 -2.54 -1.34 3.88
C TYR A 117 -2.39 -1.18 2.37
N ARG A 118 -3.52 -1.02 1.66
CA ARG A 118 -3.59 -1.05 0.19
C ARG A 118 -4.38 0.12 -0.34
N TYR A 119 -3.88 0.73 -1.41
CA TYR A 119 -4.58 1.73 -2.21
C TYR A 119 -4.41 1.42 -3.69
N VAL A 120 -5.42 1.72 -4.50
CA VAL A 120 -5.36 1.61 -5.96
C VAL A 120 -5.58 3.00 -6.53
N TYR A 121 -4.56 3.51 -7.21
CA TYR A 121 -4.57 4.79 -7.87
C TYR A 121 -4.90 4.62 -9.36
N SER A 122 -5.97 5.28 -9.82
CA SER A 122 -6.35 5.24 -11.24
C SER A 122 -5.56 6.28 -12.04
N VAL A 123 -4.73 5.81 -12.97
CA VAL A 123 -3.98 6.64 -13.92
C VAL A 123 -4.70 6.58 -15.26
N PRO A 124 -5.02 7.70 -15.92
CA PRO A 124 -5.59 7.66 -17.26
C PRO A 124 -4.60 7.02 -18.25
N ALA A 125 -5.04 6.01 -19.01
CA ALA A 125 -4.18 5.24 -19.90
C ALA A 125 -3.58 6.07 -21.05
N ASN A 126 -4.20 7.22 -21.34
CA ASN A 126 -3.77 8.15 -22.39
C ASN A 126 -2.70 9.16 -21.92
N ARG A 127 -2.21 9.07 -20.69
CA ARG A 127 -1.14 9.94 -20.18
C ARG A 127 -0.17 9.20 -19.28
N GLU A 128 1.02 9.76 -19.19
CA GLU A 128 2.00 9.33 -18.20
C GLU A 128 1.69 9.92 -16.83
N LEU A 129 1.91 9.12 -15.79
CA LEU A 129 1.94 9.57 -14.41
C LEU A 129 3.09 10.57 -14.25
N GLN A 130 2.81 11.77 -13.76
CA GLN A 130 3.86 12.78 -13.57
C GLN A 130 4.59 12.56 -12.25
N SER A 131 5.87 12.91 -12.16
CA SER A 131 6.68 12.73 -10.94
C SER A 131 6.08 13.43 -9.72
N THR A 132 5.61 14.67 -9.87
CA THR A 132 4.99 15.44 -8.79
C THR A 132 3.68 14.82 -8.31
N GLU A 133 2.91 14.24 -9.22
CA GLU A 133 1.68 13.50 -8.92
C GLU A 133 1.98 12.21 -8.17
N ALA A 134 2.92 11.40 -8.66
CA ALA A 134 3.37 10.17 -8.02
C ALA A 134 3.83 10.41 -6.56
N LEU A 135 4.72 11.39 -6.37
CA LEU A 135 5.22 11.76 -5.04
C LEU A 135 4.10 12.29 -4.12
N SER A 136 3.12 13.00 -4.67
CA SER A 136 1.98 13.49 -3.88
C SER A 136 1.07 12.36 -3.42
N VAL A 137 0.79 11.39 -4.30
CA VAL A 137 -0.01 10.20 -3.96
C VAL A 137 0.69 9.39 -2.87
N ILE A 138 2.02 9.23 -2.95
CA ILE A 138 2.81 8.49 -1.95
C ILE A 138 2.79 9.21 -0.60
N ARG A 139 2.98 10.53 -0.58
CA ARG A 139 2.88 11.31 0.67
C ARG A 139 1.51 11.18 1.32
N LEU A 140 0.45 11.21 0.52
CA LEU A 140 -0.91 11.00 1.02
C LEU A 140 -1.09 9.58 1.56
N PHE A 141 -0.56 8.58 0.86
CA PHE A 141 -0.58 7.17 1.30
C PHE A 141 0.15 7.00 2.64
N GLU A 142 1.37 7.53 2.76
CA GLU A 142 2.15 7.46 4.00
C GLU A 142 1.47 8.18 5.16
N MET A 143 0.89 9.36 4.91
CA MET A 143 0.15 10.10 5.92
C MET A 143 -1.03 9.28 6.44
N MET A 144 -1.86 8.73 5.54
CA MET A 144 -3.00 7.91 5.90
C MET A 144 -2.59 6.61 6.62
N LEU A 145 -1.54 5.95 6.15
CA LEU A 145 -0.95 4.76 6.80
C LEU A 145 -0.54 5.08 8.24
N ASN A 146 0.27 6.12 8.42
CA ASN A 146 0.87 6.43 9.71
C ASN A 146 -0.14 6.99 10.73
N MET A 147 -1.30 7.50 10.29
CA MET A 147 -2.38 7.90 11.20
C MET A 147 -2.89 6.75 12.07
N PHE A 148 -2.89 5.51 11.56
CA PHE A 148 -3.53 4.38 12.23
C PHE A 148 -2.68 3.12 12.37
N ALA A 149 -1.53 3.02 11.68
CA ALA A 149 -0.68 1.83 11.75
C ALA A 149 -0.20 1.51 13.18
N GLU A 150 0.09 2.53 13.99
CA GLU A 150 0.45 2.34 15.41
C GLU A 150 -0.71 1.79 16.22
N ALA A 151 -1.91 2.37 16.09
CA ALA A 151 -3.09 1.88 16.79
C ALA A 151 -3.43 0.42 16.43
N VAL A 152 -3.25 0.04 15.16
CA VAL A 152 -3.42 -1.34 14.69
C VAL A 152 -2.41 -2.28 15.35
N ASP A 153 -1.13 -1.94 15.38
CA ASP A 153 -0.10 -2.76 16.05
C ASP A 153 -0.28 -2.82 17.57
N ASP A 154 -0.70 -1.73 18.19
CA ASP A 154 -0.98 -1.68 19.63
C ASP A 154 -2.12 -2.62 20.02
N VAL A 155 -3.19 -2.66 19.23
CA VAL A 155 -4.27 -3.62 19.45
C VAL A 155 -3.83 -5.05 19.13
N ALA A 156 -3.10 -5.26 18.02
CA ALA A 156 -2.58 -6.58 17.65
C ALA A 156 -1.68 -7.17 18.76
N SER A 157 -0.82 -6.34 19.35
CA SER A 157 0.12 -6.73 20.41
C SER A 157 -0.49 -6.74 21.81
N GLY A 158 -1.74 -6.30 21.97
CA GLY A 158 -2.43 -6.22 23.25
C GLY A 158 -1.95 -5.08 24.15
N ARG A 159 -1.17 -4.12 23.64
CA ARG A 159 -0.79 -2.89 24.36
C ARG A 159 -1.97 -1.95 24.54
N SER A 160 -2.92 -1.98 23.60
CA SER A 160 -4.18 -1.27 23.65
C SER A 160 -5.34 -2.21 23.36
N SER A 161 -6.52 -1.89 23.86
CA SER A 161 -7.77 -2.56 23.50
C SER A 161 -8.49 -1.81 22.38
N TYR A 162 -9.32 -2.52 21.61
CA TYR A 162 -10.24 -1.90 20.65
C TYR A 162 -11.03 -0.73 21.25
N ALA A 163 -11.56 -0.90 22.47
CA ALA A 163 -12.40 0.11 23.11
C ALA A 163 -11.64 1.41 23.43
N GLN A 164 -10.36 1.30 23.83
CA GLN A 164 -9.52 2.47 24.07
C GLN A 164 -9.27 3.24 22.78
N VAL A 165 -8.81 2.56 21.73
CA VAL A 165 -8.52 3.18 20.43
C VAL A 165 -9.78 3.83 19.84
N MET A 166 -10.93 3.18 19.91
CA MET A 166 -12.18 3.75 19.40
C MET A 166 -12.62 5.03 20.12
N SER A 167 -12.30 5.15 21.42
CA SER A 167 -12.56 6.38 22.18
C SER A 167 -11.72 7.53 21.65
N ASP A 168 -10.47 7.25 21.27
CA ASP A 168 -9.54 8.27 20.77
C ASP A 168 -9.85 8.70 19.33
N ILE A 169 -10.38 7.79 18.50
CA ILE A 169 -10.78 8.09 17.11
C ILE A 169 -12.11 8.86 17.05
N SER A 170 -12.99 8.66 18.03
CA SER A 170 -14.35 9.25 18.03
C SER A 170 -14.46 10.57 18.80
N GLY A 171 -13.40 10.98 19.51
CA GLY A 171 -13.34 12.21 20.32
C GLY A 171 -12.84 13.41 19.54
#